data_AF-A0A4C1T1F9-F1
#
_entry.id   AF-A0A4C1T1F9-F1
#
_cell.length_a   1.000
_cell.length_b   1.000
_cell.length_c   1.000
_cell.angle_alpha   90.00
_cell.angle_beta   90.00
_cell.angle_gamma   90.00
#
_symmetry.space_group_name_H-M   'P 1'
#
loop_
_entity.id
_entity.type
_entity.pdbx_description
1 polymer ?
#
loop_
_entity_poly.entity_id
_entity_poly.type
_entity_poly.pdbx_seq_one_letter_code
_entity_poly.pdbx_strand_id
1 'polypeptide(L)' 'MMSVRVAQNWFNRFHTGIFDIKDELRSGRPVTDKVDAISEEVKQHQHIRSYDISEELGIDHKTVLAHLKTAGYTKA' A
#
# COMPACT_ATOMS: atom_id res chain seq x y z
N MET A 1 -4.86 -25.88 -13.44
CA MET A 1 -4.81 -25.97 -14.92
C MET A 1 -4.91 -24.54 -15.45
N MET A 2 -3.92 -24.05 -16.21
CA MET A 2 -4.01 -22.74 -16.84
C MET A 2 -5.12 -22.76 -17.90
N SER A 3 -5.95 -21.71 -17.96
CA SER A 3 -6.90 -21.58 -19.06
C SER A 3 -6.19 -21.16 -20.34
N VAL A 4 -6.77 -21.50 -21.50
CA VAL A 4 -6.28 -21.06 -22.82
C VAL A 4 -6.09 -19.54 -22.86
N ARG A 5 -7.01 -18.80 -22.23
CA ARG A 5 -6.95 -17.34 -22.12
C ARG A 5 -5.72 -16.85 -21.35
N VAL A 6 -5.38 -17.51 -20.24
CA VAL A 6 -4.18 -17.16 -19.45
C VAL A 6 -2.91 -17.45 -20.25
N ALA A 7 -2.86 -18.58 -20.97
CA ALA A 7 -1.72 -18.93 -21.81
C ALA A 7 -1.50 -17.93 -22.96
N GLN A 8 -2.58 -17.51 -23.63
CA GLN A 8 -2.53 -16.49 -24.68
C GLN A 8 -2.06 -15.13 -24.15
N ASN A 9 -2.51 -14.72 -22.95
CA ASN A 9 -2.10 -13.46 -22.35
C ASN A 9 -0.60 -13.45 -22.02
N TRP A 10 -0.06 -14.56 -21.52
CA TRP A 10 1.38 -14.72 -21.29
C TRP A 10 2.18 -14.74 -22.59
N PHE A 11 1.70 -15.42 -23.63
CA PHE A 11 2.36 -15.44 -24.95
C PHE A 11 2.50 -14.02 -25.53
N ASN A 12 1.46 -13.20 -25.43
CA ASN A 12 1.51 -11.81 -25.87
C ASN A 12 2.50 -10.98 -25.05
N ARG A 13 2.54 -11.13 -23.72
CA ARG A 13 3.50 -10.43 -22.85
C ARG A 13 4.94 -10.71 -23.27
N PHE A 14 5.29 -11.98 -23.46
CA PHE A 14 6.63 -12.36 -23.92
C PHE A 14 6.93 -11.86 -25.32
N HIS A 15 5.95 -11.88 -26.23
CA HIS A 15 6.12 -11.34 -27.58
C HIS A 15 6.42 -9.83 -27.57
N THR A 16 5.83 -9.09 -26.63
CA THR A 16 6.10 -7.65 -26.43
C THR A 16 7.38 -7.33 -25.66
N GLY A 17 8.18 -8.35 -25.29
CA GLY A 17 9.44 -8.17 -24.56
C GLY A 17 9.28 -7.96 -23.05
N ILE A 18 8.07 -8.21 -22.49
CA ILE A 18 7.83 -8.17 -21.06
C ILE A 18 8.11 -9.56 -20.49
N PHE A 19 9.32 -9.74 -19.95
CA PHE A 19 9.78 -11.01 -19.37
C PHE A 19 9.62 -11.09 -17.86
N ASP A 20 9.19 -10.01 -17.19
CA ASP A 20 8.96 -10.04 -15.76
C ASP A 20 7.80 -10.97 -15.43
N ILE A 21 8.08 -11.96 -14.58
CA ILE A 21 7.12 -12.98 -14.16
C ILE A 21 6.32 -12.47 -12.95
N LYS A 22 6.79 -11.40 -12.29
CA LYS A 22 6.09 -10.82 -11.16
C LYS A 22 4.76 -10.22 -11.61
N ASP A 23 3.77 -10.34 -10.73
CA ASP A 23 2.52 -9.62 -10.92
C ASP A 23 2.79 -8.11 -10.93
N GLU A 24 2.27 -7.44 -11.96
CA GLU A 24 2.20 -5.98 -11.95
C GLU A 24 1.46 -5.50 -10.71
N LEU A 25 1.84 -4.33 -10.22
CA LEU A 25 1.13 -3.65 -9.15
C LEU A 25 -0.36 -3.58 -9.54
N ARG A 26 -1.21 -4.20 -8.72
CA ARG A 26 -2.64 -4.25 -9.00
C ARG A 26 -3.17 -2.82 -9.07
N SER A 27 -3.80 -2.47 -10.18
CA SER A 27 -4.58 -1.24 -10.23
C SER A 27 -5.72 -1.34 -9.22
N GLY A 28 -5.69 -0.48 -8.21
CA GLY A 28 -6.63 -0.46 -7.09
C GLY A 28 -6.46 0.82 -6.29
N ARG A 29 -7.23 0.99 -5.22
CA ARG A 29 -7.14 2.17 -4.34
C ARG A 29 -5.67 2.35 -3.90
N PRO A 30 -5.06 3.53 -4.08
CA PRO A 30 -3.70 3.77 -3.61
C PRO A 30 -3.68 3.59 -2.09
N VAL A 31 -3.07 2.49 -1.65
CA VAL A 31 -2.75 2.29 -0.23
C VAL A 31 -1.52 3.14 0.11
N THR A 32 -0.61 3.32 -0.86
CA THR A 32 0.65 4.06 -0.73
C THR A 32 0.44 5.51 -0.32
N ASP A 33 -0.43 6.27 -1.00
CA ASP A 33 -0.67 7.69 -0.70
C ASP A 33 -1.07 7.94 0.77
N LYS A 34 -1.86 7.02 1.34
CA LYS A 34 -2.29 7.10 2.74
C LYS A 34 -1.20 6.69 3.72
N VAL A 35 -0.35 5.74 3.33
CA VAL A 35 0.79 5.30 4.14
C VAL A 35 1.84 6.39 4.22
N ASP A 36 2.13 7.05 3.09
CA ASP A 36 3.09 8.14 3.02
C ASP A 36 2.60 9.34 3.86
N ALA A 37 1.30 9.69 3.76
CA ALA A 37 0.70 10.75 4.58
C ALA A 37 0.77 10.46 6.09
N ILE A 38 0.47 9.22 6.54
CA ILE A 38 0.59 8.85 7.96
C ILE A 38 2.06 8.94 8.42
N SER A 39 3.00 8.50 7.58
CA SER A 39 4.44 8.55 7.90
C SER A 39 4.96 9.99 7.99
N GLU A 40 4.46 10.87 7.14
CA GLU A 40 4.81 12.29 7.12
C GLU A 40 4.30 13.00 8.38
N GLU A 41 3.03 12.81 8.75
CA GLU A 41 2.45 13.36 9.99
C GLU A 41 3.23 12.94 11.24
N VAL A 42 3.60 11.66 11.34
CA VAL A 42 4.37 11.14 12.48
C VAL A 42 5.79 11.72 12.52
N LYS A 43 6.38 12.02 11.36
CA LYS A 43 7.71 12.67 11.29
C LYS A 43 7.64 14.15 11.66
N GLN A 44 6.61 14.86 11.25
CA GLN A 44 6.40 16.26 11.60
C GLN A 44 6.08 16.42 13.09
N HIS A 45 5.33 15.48 13.65
CA HIS A 45 4.87 15.52 15.03
C HIS A 45 5.31 14.28 15.82
N GLN A 46 6.47 14.39 16.47
CA GLN A 46 7.07 13.31 17.29
C GLN A 46 6.12 12.76 18.38
N HIS A 47 5.12 13.54 18.82
CA HIS A 47 4.15 13.18 19.87
C HIS A 47 2.69 13.42 19.47
N ILE A 48 2.31 13.10 18.23
CA ILE A 48 0.90 13.15 17.82
C ILE A 48 0.15 11.89 18.29
N ARG A 49 -1.12 12.05 18.70
CA ARG A 49 -1.95 10.89 19.03
C ARG A 49 -2.49 10.30 17.73
N SER A 50 -2.59 8.98 17.68
CA SER A 50 -3.14 8.28 16.50
C SER A 50 -4.58 8.70 16.15
N TYR A 51 -5.33 9.21 17.13
CA TYR A 51 -6.67 9.75 16.92
C TYR A 51 -6.64 11.06 16.11
N ASP A 52 -5.71 11.96 16.44
CA ASP A 52 -5.57 13.24 15.75
C ASP A 52 -5.20 13.01 14.27
N ILE A 53 -4.28 12.07 13.98
CA ILE A 53 -3.95 11.64 12.60
C ILE A 53 -5.17 11.09 11.86
N SER A 54 -6.01 10.31 12.55
CA SER A 54 -7.18 9.67 11.92
C SER A 54 -8.25 10.69 11.53
N GLU A 55 -8.45 11.72 12.35
CA GLU A 55 -9.35 12.85 12.05
C GLU A 55 -8.80 13.69 10.89
N GLU A 56 -7.51 14.04 10.93
CA GLU A 56 -6.88 14.88 9.92
C GLU A 56 -6.86 14.23 8.53
N LEU A 57 -6.50 12.94 8.47
CA LEU A 57 -6.43 12.22 7.20
C LEU A 57 -7.78 11.64 6.75
N GLY A 58 -8.82 11.69 7.59
CA GLY A 58 -10.11 11.06 7.35
C GLY A 58 -10.00 9.56 7.12
N ILE A 59 -9.09 8.91 7.87
CA ILE A 59 -8.80 7.47 7.77
C ILE A 59 -9.32 6.80 9.04
N ASP A 60 -9.84 5.58 8.90
CA ASP A 60 -10.24 4.79 10.05
C ASP A 60 -9.08 4.60 11.05
N HIS A 61 -9.34 4.85 12.33
CA HIS A 61 -8.34 4.82 13.40
C HIS A 61 -7.61 3.49 13.50
N LYS A 62 -8.29 2.36 13.24
CA LYS A 62 -7.67 1.03 13.23
C LYS A 62 -6.63 0.90 12.12
N THR A 63 -6.85 1.56 10.98
CA THR A 63 -5.92 1.59 9.86
C THR A 63 -4.65 2.37 10.23
N VAL A 64 -4.81 3.53 10.88
CA VAL A 64 -3.68 4.32 11.39
C VAL A 64 -2.86 3.51 12.40
N LEU A 65 -3.52 2.85 13.36
CA LEU A 65 -2.85 1.98 14.34
C LEU A 65 -2.09 0.81 13.70
N ALA A 66 -2.69 0.15 12.70
CA ALA A 66 -2.04 -0.93 11.97
C ALA A 66 -0.76 -0.45 11.29
N HIS A 67 -0.80 0.73 10.64
CA HIS A 67 0.36 1.31 9.98
C HIS A 67 1.46 1.73 10.95
N LEU A 68 1.11 2.40 12.05
CA LEU A 68 2.07 2.74 13.09
C LEU A 68 2.81 1.51 13.64
N LYS A 69 2.07 0.41 13.87
CA LYS A 69 2.65 -0.85 14.32
C LYS A 69 3.59 -1.46 13.27
N THR A 70 3.23 -1.43 11.99
CA THR A 70 4.11 -1.93 10.92
C THR A 70 5.36 -1.07 10.72
N ALA A 71 5.27 0.22 10.99
CA ALA A 71 6.40 1.16 10.88
C ALA A 71 7.31 1.17 12.13
N GLY A 72 6.98 0.39 13.17
CA GLY A 72 7.80 0.26 14.37
C GLY A 72 7.56 1.36 15.42
N TYR A 73 6.52 2.19 15.25
CA TYR A 73 6.11 3.15 16.26
C TYR A 73 5.37 2.43 17.37
N THR A 74 6.05 2.21 18.49
CA THR A 74 5.47 1.67 19.72
C THR A 74 4.98 2.80 20.61
N LYS A 75 3.93 2.55 21.40
CA LYS A 75 3.67 3.42 22.55
C LYS A 75 4.93 3.43 23.43
N ALA A 76 5.43 4.63 23.72
CA ALA A 76 6.38 4.83 24.81
C ALA A 76 5.73 4.46 26.15
#